data_AF-A0A848W772-F1
#
_entry.id   AF-A0A848W772-F1
#
_cell.length_a   1.000
_cell.length_b   1.000
_cell.length_c   1.000
_cell.angle_alpha   90.00
_cell.angle_beta   90.00
_cell.angle_gamma   90.00
#
_symmetry.space_group_name_H-M   'P 1'
#
loop_
_entity.id
_entity.type
_entity.pdbx_description
1 polymer ?
#
loop_
_entity_poly.entity_id
_entity_poly.type
_entity_poly.pdbx_seq_one_letter_code
_entity_poly.pdbx_strand_id
1 'polypeptide(L)' 'AVPDILKQSGLIVHRVDDPADVTETVDSALRIAFDGSQGVAVLLSQRLIGRKDFTGEG' A
#
# COMPACT_ATOMS: atom_id res chain seq x y z
N ALA A 1 13.47 -9.75 0.08
CA ALA A 1 12.85 -11.10 0.11
C ALA A 1 11.40 -11.06 -0.35
N VAL A 2 10.43 -10.54 0.43
CA VAL A 2 9.01 -10.45 -0.02
C VAL A 2 8.79 -9.43 -1.15
N PRO A 3 9.29 -8.17 -1.06
CA PRO A 3 9.08 -7.20 -2.13
C PRO A 3 9.69 -7.65 -3.46
N ASP A 4 10.87 -8.26 -3.41
CA ASP A 4 11.58 -8.76 -4.59
C ASP A 4 10.84 -9.90 -5.27
N ILE A 5 10.22 -10.81 -4.50
CA ILE A 5 9.41 -11.91 -5.08
C ILE A 5 8.18 -11.34 -5.76
N LEU A 6 7.48 -10.39 -5.14
CA LEU A 6 6.29 -9.76 -5.74
C LEU A 6 6.62 -9.03 -7.05
N LYS A 7 7.75 -8.32 -7.09
CA LYS A 7 8.24 -7.70 -8.34
C LYS A 7 8.55 -8.74 -9.41
N GLN A 8 9.21 -9.84 -9.05
CA GLN A 8 9.51 -10.94 -9.99
C GLN A 8 8.25 -11.66 -10.47
N SER A 9 7.20 -11.70 -9.66
CA SER A 9 5.87 -12.19 -10.05
C SER A 9 5.11 -11.22 -10.96
N GLY A 10 5.71 -10.09 -11.36
CA GLY A 10 5.14 -9.12 -12.27
C GLY A 10 4.27 -8.05 -11.61
N LEU A 11 4.19 -8.01 -10.27
CA LEU A 11 3.42 -6.98 -9.59
C LEU A 11 4.19 -5.66 -9.53
N ILE A 12 3.47 -4.56 -9.68
CA ILE A 12 3.94 -3.24 -9.28
C ILE A 12 3.90 -3.18 -7.75
N VAL A 13 5.04 -2.90 -7.12
CA VAL A 13 5.15 -2.94 -5.65
C VAL A 13 5.39 -1.54 -5.10
N HIS A 14 4.43 -1.07 -4.31
CA HIS A 14 4.54 0.15 -3.51
C HIS A 14 4.84 -0.22 -2.06
N ARG A 15 5.61 0.63 -1.37
CA ARG A 15 5.86 0.50 0.06
C ARG A 15 5.53 1.81 0.73
N VAL A 16 4.75 1.74 1.81
CA VAL A 16 4.34 2.90 2.59
C VAL A 16 4.87 2.73 4.00
N ASP A 17 5.60 3.73 4.48
CA ASP A 17 6.19 3.77 5.81
C ASP A 17 5.67 4.95 6.67
N ASP A 18 4.95 5.90 6.07
CA ASP A 18 4.26 7.02 6.74
C ASP A 18 2.71 6.92 6.59
N PRO A 19 1.92 7.09 7.67
CA PRO A 19 0.46 6.99 7.61
C PRO A 19 -0.18 8.06 6.71
N ALA A 20 0.43 9.24 6.56
CA ALA A 20 -0.10 10.31 5.72
C ALA A 20 -0.13 9.92 4.23
N ASP A 21 0.80 9.07 3.80
CA ASP A 21 0.95 8.69 2.40
C ASP A 21 0.04 7.51 2.00
N VAL A 22 -0.62 6.85 2.96
CA VAL A 22 -1.39 5.61 2.74
C VAL A 22 -2.53 5.85 1.77
N THR A 23 -3.34 6.88 2.01
CA THR A 23 -4.54 7.15 1.20
C THR A 23 -4.18 7.44 -0.25
N GLU A 24 -3.21 8.32 -0.48
CA GLU A 24 -2.76 8.69 -1.84
C GLU A 24 -2.15 7.49 -2.57
N THR A 25 -1.30 6.72 -1.89
CA THR A 25 -0.64 5.56 -2.49
C THR A 25 -1.64 4.47 -2.85
N VAL A 26 -2.63 4.21 -1.98
CA VAL A 26 -3.66 3.19 -2.24
C VAL A 26 -4.59 3.62 -3.37
N ASP A 27 -5.03 4.89 -3.41
CA ASP A 27 -5.86 5.40 -4.50
C ASP A 27 -5.16 5.26 -5.87
N SER A 28 -3.89 5.67 -5.95
CA SER A 28 -3.08 5.52 -7.15
C SER A 28 -2.91 4.05 -7.55
N ALA A 29 -2.65 3.18 -6.58
CA ALA A 29 -2.52 1.73 -6.80
C ALA A 29 -3.82 1.10 -7.33
N LEU A 30 -4.97 1.53 -6.83
CA LEU A 30 -6.28 1.06 -7.30
C LEU A 30 -6.52 1.46 -8.76
N ARG A 31 -6.22 2.71 -9.14
CA ARG A 31 -6.31 3.15 -10.54
C ARG A 31 -5.44 2.30 -11.46
N ILE A 32 -4.19 2.08 -11.07
CA ILE A 32 -3.27 1.22 -11.83
C ILE A 32 -3.82 -0.21 -11.95
N ALA A 33 -4.38 -0.75 -10.88
CA ALA A 33 -4.88 -2.13 -10.86
C ALA A 33 -6.12 -2.31 -11.75
N PHE A 34 -7.09 -1.40 -11.65
CA PHE A 34 -8.38 -1.52 -12.34
C PHE A 34 -8.36 -0.96 -13.75
N ASP A 35 -7.74 0.20 -13.97
CA ASP A 35 -7.68 0.82 -15.30
C ASP A 35 -6.58 0.19 -16.17
N GLY A 36 -5.47 -0.22 -15.55
CA GLY A 36 -4.30 -0.78 -16.23
C GLY A 36 -4.29 -2.30 -16.40
N SER A 37 -5.29 -3.01 -15.83
CA SER A 37 -5.31 -4.48 -15.76
C SER A 37 -4.00 -5.08 -15.24
N GLN A 38 -3.35 -4.39 -14.31
CA GLN A 38 -2.02 -4.75 -13.79
C GLN A 38 -2.11 -5.21 -12.33
N GLY A 39 -1.30 -6.20 -11.95
CA GLY A 39 -1.20 -6.61 -10.56
C GLY A 39 -0.44 -5.56 -9.74
N VAL A 40 -1.01 -5.12 -8.60
CA VAL A 40 -0.35 -4.15 -7.69
C VAL A 40 -0.33 -4.69 -6.26
N ALA A 41 0.81 -4.56 -5.59
CA ALA A 41 0.97 -4.87 -4.17
C ALA A 41 1.38 -3.62 -3.39
N VAL A 42 0.58 -3.22 -2.40
CA VAL A 42 0.89 -2.13 -1.48
C VAL A 42 1.32 -2.71 -0.14
N LEU A 43 2.60 -2.54 0.20
CA LEU A 43 3.20 -3.05 1.42
C LEU A 43 3.16 -1.98 2.52
N LEU A 44 2.31 -2.20 3.52
CA LEU A 44 2.18 -1.32 4.68
C LEU A 44 3.18 -1.72 5.76
N SER A 45 4.04 -0.79 6.15
CA SER A 45 5.01 -1.00 7.22
C SER A 45 4.32 -1.22 8.56
N GLN A 46 4.86 -2.10 9.40
CA GLN A 46 4.33 -2.34 10.75
C GLN A 46 4.40 -1.09 11.65
N ARG A 47 5.29 -0.13 11.32
CA ARG A 47 5.36 1.18 11.99
C ARG A 47 4.10 2.02 11.78
N LEU A 48 3.37 1.82 10.68
CA LEU A 48 2.10 2.50 10.39
C LEU A 48 1.01 2.14 11.39
N ILE A 49 1.10 0.96 12.00
CA ILE A 49 0.18 0.47 13.04
C ILE A 49 0.53 1.09 14.41
N GLY A 50 1.37 2.15 14.44
CA GLY A 50 1.63 2.97 15.61
C GLY A 50 0.34 3.47 16.28
N ARG A 51 0.38 3.61 17.61
CA ARG A 51 -0.75 3.74 18.56
C ARG A 51 -2.08 4.11 17.89
N LYS A 52 -2.95 3.11 17.76
CA LYS A 52 -4.37 3.23 17.39
C LYS A 52 -4.95 4.50 18.02
N ASP A 53 -5.17 5.54 17.21
CA ASP A 53 -5.86 6.73 17.68
C ASP A 53 -7.34 6.35 17.74
N PHE A 54 -7.83 6.15 18.96
CA PHE A 54 -9.24 5.83 19.22
C PHE A 54 -10.15 7.06 19.03
N THR A 55 -9.63 8.17 18.52
CA THR A 55 -10.40 9.37 18.19
C THR A 55 -10.99 9.21 16.78
N GLY A 56 -11.97 8.31 16.68
CA GLY A 56 -12.64 7.99 15.41
C GLY A 56 -13.97 7.25 15.60
N GLU A 57 -14.65 7.52 16.70
CA GLU A 57 -16.11 7.39 16.80
C GLU A 57 -16.65 8.82 16.93
N GLY A 58 -17.38 9.26 15.90
CA GLY A 58 -18.02 10.57 15.79
C GLY A 58 -18.85 10.64 14.52
#